data_AF-A0A2N5B6F2-F1
#
_entry.id   AF-A0A2N5B6F2-F1
#
_cell.length_a   1.000
_cell.length_b   1.000
_cell.length_c   1.000
_cell.angle_alpha   90.00
_cell.angle_beta   90.00
_cell.angle_gamma   90.00
#
_symmetry.space_group_name_H-M   'P 1'
#
loop_
_entity.id
_entity.type
_entity.pdbx_description
1 polymer ?
#
loop_
_entity_poly.entity_id
_entity_poly.type
_entity_poly.pdbx_seq_one_letter_code
_entity_poly.pdbx_strand_id
1 'polypeptide(L)'
;MKFRGKHLASPAASTPAPPPKRFSLKVALWLLDNPRLGDKPQVKHLAGRLLKQPARQGVVVAQSRLGQMLCRDCGNARDRRIGHELLRQAARAGDRRAQLEYARLCQHNEPEQARYWLELAAGQGSQEARRLLRQWFHA
;
A
#
# COMPACT_ATOMS: atom_id res chain seq x y z
N MET A 1 2.69 -24.53 -57.65
CA MET A 1 2.67 -23.28 -56.86
C MET A 1 1.42 -23.23 -56.00
N LYS A 2 1.53 -23.37 -54.67
CA LYS A 2 0.46 -23.08 -53.70
C LYS A 2 1.13 -22.45 -52.47
N PHE A 3 0.84 -21.18 -52.25
CA PHE A 3 1.38 -20.34 -51.18
C PHE A 3 0.37 -20.21 -50.03
N ARG A 4 0.91 -20.13 -48.80
CA ARG A 4 0.35 -19.54 -47.57
C ARG A 4 -0.84 -20.27 -46.91
N GLY A 5 -1.01 -20.23 -45.58
CA GLY A 5 -0.47 -19.26 -44.62
C GLY A 5 -0.36 -19.81 -43.19
N LYS A 6 0.60 -19.25 -42.47
CA LYS A 6 0.93 -19.51 -41.06
C LYS A 6 -0.18 -18.97 -40.16
N HIS A 7 -0.56 -19.75 -39.16
CA HIS A 7 -1.42 -19.33 -38.05
C HIS A 7 -0.70 -18.25 -37.24
N LEU A 8 -1.11 -16.99 -37.37
CA LEU A 8 -0.65 -15.91 -36.50
C LEU A 8 -1.53 -15.88 -35.26
N ALA A 9 -0.92 -16.11 -34.11
CA ALA A 9 -1.53 -15.93 -32.81
C ALA A 9 -1.97 -14.47 -32.64
N SER A 10 -3.24 -14.26 -32.31
CA SER A 10 -3.75 -12.96 -31.87
C SER A 10 -3.14 -12.59 -30.52
N PRO A 11 -2.55 -11.40 -30.34
CA PRO A 11 -2.26 -10.90 -29.01
C PRO A 11 -3.59 -10.54 -28.35
N ALA A 12 -3.90 -11.18 -27.22
CA ALA A 12 -5.04 -10.83 -26.40
C ALA A 12 -4.94 -9.35 -26.03
N ALA A 13 -5.85 -8.55 -26.58
CA ALA A 13 -5.99 -7.14 -26.29
C ALA A 13 -6.26 -6.97 -24.79
N SER A 14 -5.30 -6.39 -24.08
CA SER A 14 -5.47 -5.88 -22.73
C SER A 14 -6.48 -4.74 -22.79
N THR A 15 -7.74 -5.03 -22.42
CA THR A 15 -8.78 -4.01 -22.27
C THR A 15 -8.28 -2.96 -21.26
N PRO A 16 -8.30 -1.66 -21.61
CA PRO A 16 -7.95 -0.63 -20.64
C PRO A 16 -9.01 -0.64 -19.54
N ALA A 17 -8.57 -0.91 -18.30
CA ALA A 17 -9.44 -0.86 -17.13
C ALA A 17 -10.13 0.52 -17.07
N PRO A 18 -11.43 0.59 -16.72
CA PRO A 18 -12.15 1.86 -16.65
C PRO A 18 -11.40 2.85 -15.74
N PRO A 19 -11.41 4.15 -16.09
CA PRO A 19 -10.66 5.15 -15.35
C PRO A 19 -11.04 5.11 -13.87
N PRO A 20 -10.08 5.21 -12.95
CA PRO A 20 -10.38 5.19 -11.52
C PRO A 20 -11.45 6.22 -11.22
N LYS A 21 -12.53 5.79 -10.55
CA LYS A 21 -13.50 6.71 -9.99
C LYS A 21 -12.78 7.50 -8.89
N ARG A 22 -12.15 8.63 -9.23
CA ARG A 22 -11.39 9.51 -8.31
C ARG A 22 -12.19 9.85 -7.04
N PHE A 23 -13.52 9.81 -7.15
CA PHE A 23 -14.46 9.94 -6.05
C PHE A 23 -14.35 8.82 -4.99
N SER A 24 -14.23 7.55 -5.39
CA SER A 24 -14.17 6.42 -4.45
C SER A 24 -12.91 6.46 -3.58
N LEU A 25 -11.77 6.86 -4.15
CA LEU A 25 -10.54 7.06 -3.41
C LEU A 25 -10.69 8.14 -2.34
N LYS A 26 -11.17 9.33 -2.74
CA LYS A 26 -11.36 10.44 -1.81
C LYS A 26 -12.28 10.08 -0.65
N VAL A 27 -13.40 9.41 -0.94
CA VAL A 27 -14.32 8.92 0.10
C VAL A 27 -13.62 7.93 1.02
N ALA A 28 -12.85 6.99 0.49
CA ALA A 28 -12.13 6.02 1.31
C ALA A 28 -11.11 6.68 2.24
N LEU A 29 -10.35 7.66 1.74
CA LEU A 29 -9.39 8.41 2.55
C LEU A 29 -10.11 9.21 3.64
N TRP A 30 -11.18 9.92 3.28
CA TRP A 30 -11.98 10.70 4.23
C TRP A 30 -12.58 9.82 5.33
N LEU A 31 -13.10 8.64 5.00
CA LEU A 31 -13.63 7.68 5.97
C LEU A 31 -12.57 7.23 6.98
N LEU A 32 -11.34 6.98 6.52
CA LEU A 32 -10.23 6.54 7.37
C LEU A 32 -9.62 7.66 8.21
N ASP A 33 -9.62 8.89 7.69
CA ASP A 33 -9.04 10.05 8.39
C ASP A 33 -10.03 10.70 9.39
N ASN A 34 -11.31 10.32 9.37
CA ASN A 34 -12.30 10.80 10.32
C ASN A 34 -12.21 10.03 11.66
N PRO A 35 -11.81 10.66 12.78
CA PRO A 35 -11.56 9.97 14.04
C PRO A 35 -12.80 9.29 14.64
N ARG A 36 -14.01 9.76 14.31
CA ARG A 36 -15.27 9.20 14.83
C ARG A 36 -15.75 7.98 14.05
N LEU A 37 -15.23 7.79 12.83
CA LEU A 37 -15.71 6.78 11.89
C LEU A 37 -14.64 5.75 11.55
N GLY A 38 -13.38 6.15 11.46
CA GLY A 38 -12.27 5.33 10.96
C GLY A 38 -12.01 4.05 11.77
N ASP A 39 -12.33 4.05 13.06
CA ASP A 39 -12.14 2.89 13.92
C ASP A 39 -13.26 1.85 13.81
N LYS A 40 -14.42 2.22 13.24
CA LYS A 40 -15.56 1.30 13.12
C LYS A 40 -15.26 0.21 12.10
N PRO A 41 -15.44 -1.09 12.44
CA PRO A 41 -15.13 -2.20 11.52
C PRO A 41 -15.85 -2.10 10.17
N GLN A 42 -17.12 -1.67 10.16
CA GLN A 42 -17.90 -1.47 8.94
C GLN A 42 -17.30 -0.40 8.02
N VAL A 43 -16.81 0.70 8.60
CA VAL A 43 -16.16 1.79 7.87
C VAL A 43 -14.83 1.32 7.29
N LYS A 44 -14.02 0.59 8.07
CA LYS A 44 -12.79 -0.04 7.58
C LYS A 44 -13.08 -1.00 6.42
N HIS A 45 -14.07 -1.88 6.54
CA HIS A 45 -14.44 -2.77 5.45
C HIS A 45 -14.86 -2.03 4.18
N LEU A 46 -15.66 -0.97 4.31
CA LEU A 46 -16.06 -0.13 3.18
C LEU A 46 -14.86 0.59 2.55
N ALA A 47 -14.04 1.25 3.35
CA ALA A 47 -12.83 1.94 2.87
C ALA A 47 -11.89 0.96 2.17
N GLY A 48 -11.64 -0.21 2.75
CA GLY A 48 -10.84 -1.27 2.13
C GLY A 48 -11.39 -1.69 0.77
N ARG A 49 -12.71 -1.88 0.64
CA ARG A 49 -13.34 -2.18 -0.67
C ARG A 49 -13.11 -1.07 -1.69
N LEU A 50 -13.26 0.19 -1.30
CA LEU A 50 -13.05 1.36 -2.17
C LEU A 50 -11.58 1.53 -2.59
N LEU A 51 -10.63 1.11 -1.75
CA LEU A 51 -9.19 1.20 -2.01
C LEU A 51 -8.65 0.06 -2.89
N LYS A 52 -9.32 -1.09 -2.97
CA LYS A 52 -8.86 -2.27 -3.73
C LYS A 52 -8.51 -1.96 -5.18
N GLN A 53 -9.40 -1.31 -5.91
CA GLN A 53 -9.16 -1.01 -7.33
C GLN A 53 -8.05 0.03 -7.53
N PRO A 54 -8.05 1.19 -6.85
CA PRO A 54 -6.95 2.15 -6.95
C PRO A 54 -5.59 1.56 -6.54
N ALA A 55 -5.54 0.73 -5.49
CA ALA A 55 -4.30 0.07 -5.08
C ALA A 55 -3.76 -0.88 -6.16
N ARG A 56 -4.64 -1.64 -6.83
CA ARG A 56 -4.28 -2.49 -7.98
C ARG A 56 -3.80 -1.69 -9.19
N GLN A 57 -4.30 -0.47 -9.36
CA GLN A 57 -3.87 0.45 -10.42
C GLN A 57 -2.57 1.19 -10.09
N GLY A 58 -1.90 0.88 -8.98
CA GLY A 58 -0.63 1.51 -8.60
C GLY A 58 -0.79 2.87 -7.92
N VAL A 59 -2.00 3.26 -7.49
CA VAL A 59 -2.20 4.51 -6.77
C VAL A 59 -1.55 4.40 -5.40
N VAL A 60 -0.40 5.06 -5.25
CA VAL A 60 0.51 4.97 -4.10
C VAL A 60 -0.20 5.16 -2.75
N VAL A 61 -1.02 6.22 -2.62
CA VAL A 61 -1.77 6.48 -1.38
C VAL A 61 -2.78 5.37 -1.07
N ALA A 62 -3.35 4.74 -2.09
CA ALA A 62 -4.30 3.65 -1.91
C ALA A 62 -3.60 2.35 -1.51
N GLN A 63 -2.43 2.07 -2.10
CA GLN A 63 -1.56 0.96 -1.69
C GLN A 63 -1.12 1.12 -0.23
N SER A 64 -0.67 2.32 0.16
CA SER A 64 -0.28 2.64 1.53
C SER A 64 -1.43 2.39 2.53
N ARG A 65 -2.62 2.93 2.25
CA ARG A 65 -3.80 2.80 3.13
C ARG A 65 -4.31 1.37 3.21
N LEU A 66 -4.49 0.71 2.06
CA LEU A 66 -4.95 -0.67 2.04
C LEU A 66 -3.93 -1.61 2.68
N GLY A 67 -2.64 -1.40 2.41
CA GLY A 67 -1.56 -2.16 3.02
C GLY A 67 -1.56 -2.04 4.54
N GLN A 68 -1.65 -0.82 5.07
CA GLN A 68 -1.75 -0.58 6.52
C GLN A 68 -2.94 -1.33 7.14
N MET A 69 -4.11 -1.29 6.51
CA MET A 69 -5.31 -1.99 7.00
C MET A 69 -5.13 -3.50 7.00
N LEU A 70 -4.60 -4.08 5.91
CA LEU A 70 -4.38 -5.52 5.82
C LEU A 70 -3.32 -6.03 6.81
N CYS A 71 -2.36 -5.20 7.20
CA CYS A 71 -1.36 -5.56 8.19
C CYS A 71 -1.90 -5.50 9.62
N ARG A 72 -2.73 -4.50 9.94
CA ARG A 72 -3.19 -4.22 11.30
C ARG A 72 -4.51 -4.89 11.66
N ASP A 73 -5.46 -4.90 10.73
CA ASP A 73 -6.85 -5.29 11.01
C ASP A 73 -7.18 -6.72 10.56
N CYS A 74 -6.27 -7.43 9.87
CA CYS A 74 -6.51 -8.79 9.39
C CYS A 74 -5.74 -9.86 10.20
N GLY A 75 -6.50 -10.79 10.80
CA GLY A 75 -5.94 -11.98 11.49
C GLY A 75 -5.35 -13.03 10.54
N ASN A 76 -5.67 -12.97 9.25
CA ASN A 76 -5.23 -13.93 8.24
C ASN A 76 -3.81 -13.62 7.72
N ALA A 77 -2.94 -14.64 7.71
CA ALA A 77 -1.56 -14.53 7.21
C ALA A 77 -1.48 -14.14 5.72
N ARG A 78 -2.43 -14.61 4.90
CA ARG A 78 -2.48 -14.27 3.47
C ARG A 78 -2.68 -12.77 3.26
N ASP A 79 -3.61 -12.19 4.00
CA ASP A 79 -3.94 -10.78 3.90
C ASP A 79 -2.80 -9.90 4.39
N ARG A 80 -2.15 -10.29 5.50
CA ARG A 80 -0.92 -9.61 5.96
C ARG A 80 0.17 -9.61 4.90
N ARG A 81 0.43 -10.74 4.23
CA ARG A 81 1.42 -10.80 3.14
C ARG A 81 1.08 -9.86 1.99
N ILE A 82 -0.18 -9.77 1.59
CA ILE A 82 -0.62 -8.80 0.58
C ILE A 82 -0.40 -7.38 1.08
N GLY A 83 -0.71 -7.10 2.35
CA GLY A 83 -0.48 -5.82 2.98
C GLY A 83 0.99 -5.40 2.98
N HIS A 84 1.88 -6.33 3.30
CA HIS A 84 3.33 -6.11 3.28
C HIS A 84 3.82 -5.70 1.88
N GLU A 85 3.39 -6.41 0.83
CA GLU A 85 3.78 -6.07 -0.54
C GLU A 85 3.23 -4.70 -0.98
N LEU A 86 1.99 -4.37 -0.62
CA LEU A 86 1.42 -3.05 -0.91
C LEU A 86 2.19 -1.93 -0.20
N LEU A 87 2.56 -2.13 1.08
CA LEU A 87 3.37 -1.17 1.83
C LEU A 87 4.77 -1.04 1.22
N ARG A 88 5.40 -2.14 0.82
CA ARG A 88 6.71 -2.13 0.15
C ARG A 88 6.67 -1.31 -1.14
N GLN A 89 5.64 -1.51 -1.97
CA GLN A 89 5.46 -0.77 -3.22
C GLN A 89 5.25 0.72 -2.96
N ALA A 90 4.36 1.08 -2.02
CA ALA A 90 4.10 2.47 -1.67
C ALA A 90 5.33 3.14 -1.03
N ALA A 91 6.09 2.43 -0.19
CA ALA A 91 7.31 2.95 0.44
C ALA A 91 8.40 3.26 -0.60
N ARG A 92 8.58 2.36 -1.58
CA ARG A 92 9.47 2.58 -2.73
C ARG A 92 9.04 3.75 -3.60
N ALA A 93 7.74 3.98 -3.74
CA ALA A 93 7.19 5.14 -4.44
C ALA A 93 7.23 6.44 -3.62
N GLY A 94 7.83 6.43 -2.43
CA GLY A 94 8.06 7.62 -1.62
C GLY A 94 6.98 7.94 -0.58
N ASP A 95 5.95 7.10 -0.42
CA ASP A 95 4.88 7.38 0.55
C ASP A 95 5.40 7.34 1.98
N ARG A 96 5.45 8.51 2.63
CA ARG A 96 5.93 8.66 4.00
C ARG A 96 5.27 7.73 5.00
N ARG A 97 3.96 7.48 4.88
CA ARG A 97 3.22 6.59 5.79
C ARG A 97 3.64 5.14 5.55
N ALA A 98 3.72 4.72 4.30
CA ALA A 98 4.12 3.37 3.94
C ALA A 98 5.58 3.09 4.35
N GLN A 99 6.50 4.04 4.21
CA GLN A 99 7.87 3.91 4.68
C GLN A 99 7.92 3.65 6.20
N LEU A 100 7.15 4.42 6.98
CA LEU A 100 7.03 4.22 8.43
C LEU A 100 6.44 2.85 8.78
N GLU A 101 5.35 2.43 8.13
CA GLU A 101 4.73 1.13 8.41
C GLU A 101 5.61 -0.04 7.97
N TYR A 102 6.24 0.06 6.79
CA TYR A 102 7.11 -0.98 6.28
C TYR A 102 8.34 -1.14 7.16
N ALA A 103 8.89 -0.05 7.70
CA ALA A 103 9.96 -0.14 8.69
C ALA A 103 9.58 -0.96 9.93
N ARG A 104 8.33 -0.85 10.43
CA ARG A 104 7.85 -1.66 11.57
C ARG A 104 7.80 -3.14 11.24
N LEU A 105 7.45 -3.47 9.99
CA LEU A 105 7.44 -4.85 9.52
C LEU A 105 8.86 -5.42 9.41
N CYS A 106 9.83 -4.59 9.00
CA CYS A 106 11.23 -4.98 8.90
C CYS A 106 11.94 -5.03 10.27
N GLN A 107 11.44 -4.36 11.31
CA GLN A 107 12.15 -4.13 12.58
C GLN A 107 12.80 -5.39 13.17
N HIS A 108 12.09 -6.52 13.17
CA HIS A 108 12.56 -7.75 13.82
C HIS A 108 13.44 -8.62 12.93
N ASN A 109 13.22 -8.58 11.61
CA ASN A 109 13.90 -9.46 10.67
C ASN A 109 15.11 -8.79 10.00
N GLU A 110 15.00 -7.48 9.75
CA GLU A 110 15.94 -6.68 8.96
C GLU A 110 16.05 -5.27 9.57
N PRO A 111 16.70 -5.12 10.75
CA PRO A 111 16.75 -3.86 11.48
C PRO A 111 17.44 -2.72 10.70
N GLU A 112 18.45 -3.05 9.89
CA GLU A 112 19.10 -2.06 9.00
C GLU A 112 18.14 -1.50 7.96
N GLN A 113 17.32 -2.37 7.36
CA GLN A 113 16.29 -1.96 6.40
C GLN A 113 15.20 -1.14 7.10
N ALA A 114 14.82 -1.51 8.32
CA ALA A 114 13.89 -0.72 9.13
C ALA A 114 14.43 0.70 9.40
N ARG A 115 15.71 0.82 9.76
CA ARG A 115 16.37 2.11 9.96
C ARG A 115 16.33 2.97 8.69
N TYR A 116 16.73 2.40 7.55
CA TYR A 116 16.71 3.10 6.26
C TYR A 116 15.33 3.70 5.93
N TRP A 117 14.26 2.91 6.07
CA TRP A 117 12.91 3.39 5.79
C TRP A 117 12.44 4.44 6.79
N LEU A 118 12.82 4.33 8.06
CA LEU A 118 12.53 5.38 9.04
C LEU A 118 13.29 6.67 8.77
N GLU A 119 14.55 6.61 8.34
CA GLU A 119 15.35 7.78 7.96
C GLU A 119 14.69 8.52 6.79
N LEU A 120 14.24 7.79 5.75
CA LEU A 120 13.48 8.36 4.65
C LEU A 120 12.17 9.04 5.13
N ALA A 121 11.39 8.35 5.96
CA ALA A 121 10.14 8.90 6.48
C ALA A 121 10.39 10.15 7.36
N ALA A 122 11.47 10.14 8.16
CA ALA A 122 11.90 11.25 9.01
C ALA A 122 12.40 12.46 8.20
N GLY A 123 13.09 12.21 7.08
CA GLY A 123 13.49 13.23 6.12
C GLY A 123 12.30 13.93 5.48
N GLN A 124 11.19 13.20 5.26
CA GLN A 124 9.90 13.75 4.83
C GLN A 124 9.06 14.37 5.96
N GLY A 125 9.66 14.63 7.12
CA GLY A 125 9.01 15.30 8.25
C GLY A 125 8.12 14.40 9.13
N SER A 126 8.22 13.08 9.03
CA SER A 126 7.52 12.18 9.97
C SER A 126 8.13 12.27 11.37
N GLN A 127 7.45 12.96 12.28
CA GLN A 127 7.85 13.03 13.69
C GLN A 127 7.83 11.65 14.35
N GLU A 128 6.87 10.80 13.97
CA GLU A 128 6.77 9.44 14.45
C GLU A 128 7.98 8.59 14.02
N ALA A 129 8.45 8.75 12.78
CA ALA A 129 9.65 8.08 12.31
C ALA A 129 10.90 8.51 13.10
N ARG A 130 11.07 9.82 13.35
CA ARG A 130 12.16 10.34 14.18
C ARG A 130 12.13 9.79 15.61
N ARG A 131 10.93 9.66 16.19
CA ARG A 131 10.75 9.06 17.51
C ARG A 131 11.16 7.58 17.51
N LEU A 132 10.75 6.82 16.49
CA LEU A 132 11.09 5.40 16.37
C LEU A 132 12.59 5.18 16.12
N LEU A 133 13.25 6.03 15.32
CA LEU A 133 14.70 5.97 15.13
C LEU A 133 15.43 6.08 16.47
N ARG A 134 15.02 7.04 17.30
CA ARG A 134 15.58 7.18 18.65
C ARG A 134 15.25 5.97 19.52
N GLN A 135 14.02 5.47 19.48
CA GLN A 135 13.60 4.37 20.34
C GLN A 135 14.28 3.04 20.00
N TRP A 136 14.52 2.75 18.71
CA TRP A 136 15.03 1.45 18.27
C TRP A 136 16.54 1.42 18.08
N PHE A 137 17.18 2.57 17.87
CA PHE A 137 18.59 2.65 17.49
C PHE A 137 19.40 3.65 18.34
N HIS A 138 18.87 4.15 19.46
CA HIS A 138 19.75 4.74 20.47
C HIS A 138 20.60 3.64 21.10
N ALA A 139 21.92 3.83 21.03
CA ALA A 139 22.87 3.27 21.97
C ALA A 139 22.95 4.16 23.21
#